data_AF-A0A382P9J6-F1
#
_entry.id   AF-A0A382P9J6-F1
#
_cell.length_a   1.000
_cell.length_b   1.000
_cell.length_c   1.000
_cell.angle_alpha   90.00
_cell.angle_beta   90.00
_cell.angle_gamma   90.00
#
_symmetry.space_group_name_H-M   'P 1'
#
loop_
_entity.id
_entity.type
_entity.pdbx_description
1 polymer ?
#
loop_
_entity_poly.entity_id
_entity_poly.type
_entity_poly.pdbx_seq_one_letter_code
_entity_poly.pdbx_strand_id
1 'polypeptide(L)'
;MVREIDELREAAIGAINTASDLKSLEELRVLYAGRRSRLREILSGIGQLSAEERPVVGQAAGKAQREIDSALDKRQLALQDLAEQADALDVTLPGRRGHRGRKHPLTAMTDELVDVLRSMGFAVADG
;
A
#
# COMPACT_ATOMS: atom_id res chain seq x y z
N MET A 1 -34.57 8.84 14.74
CA MET A 1 -33.28 8.27 15.16
C MET A 1 -32.83 7.09 14.31
N VAL A 2 -33.57 5.97 14.20
CA VAL A 2 -33.11 4.81 13.38
C VAL A 2 -32.91 5.17 11.91
N ARG A 3 -33.86 5.91 11.31
CA ARG A 3 -33.75 6.39 9.91
C ARG A 3 -32.55 7.30 9.67
N GLU A 4 -32.21 8.14 10.64
CA GLU A 4 -31.08 9.06 10.56
C GLU A 4 -29.74 8.31 10.64
N ILE A 5 -29.69 7.22 11.41
CA ILE A 5 -28.53 6.31 11.46
C ILE A 5 -28.35 5.61 10.10
N ASP A 6 -29.44 5.15 9.48
CA ASP A 6 -29.39 4.51 8.17
C ASP A 6 -28.95 5.50 7.06
N GLU A 7 -29.45 6.73 7.07
CA GLU A 7 -29.04 7.79 6.12
C GLU A 7 -27.55 8.15 6.31
N LEU A 8 -27.07 8.28 7.56
CA LEU A 8 -25.66 8.48 7.85
C LEU A 8 -24.79 7.31 7.39
N ARG A 9 -25.26 6.07 7.57
CA ARG A 9 -24.57 4.87 7.09
C ARG A 9 -24.43 4.90 5.58
N GLU A 10 -25.51 5.15 4.86
CA GLU A 10 -25.49 5.16 3.38
C GLU A 10 -24.58 6.28 2.85
N ALA A 11 -24.65 7.48 3.42
CA ALA A 11 -23.76 8.57 3.07
C ALA A 11 -22.29 8.24 3.34
N ALA A 12 -21.98 7.64 4.50
CA ALA A 12 -20.64 7.22 4.85
C ALA A 12 -20.10 6.16 3.89
N ILE A 13 -20.86 5.09 3.65
CA ILE A 13 -20.47 4.01 2.72
C ILE A 13 -20.29 4.57 1.30
N GLY A 14 -21.18 5.45 0.84
CA GLY A 14 -21.07 6.11 -0.45
C GLY A 14 -19.78 6.92 -0.58
N ALA A 15 -19.46 7.73 0.43
CA ALA A 15 -18.24 8.54 0.45
C ALA A 15 -16.96 7.69 0.56
N ILE A 16 -16.98 6.61 1.34
CA ILE A 16 -15.85 5.68 1.47
C ILE A 16 -15.56 5.00 0.12
N ASN A 17 -16.60 4.59 -0.60
CA ASN A 17 -16.44 3.95 -1.90
C ASN A 17 -15.89 4.89 -2.98
N THR A 18 -16.16 6.20 -2.87
CA THR A 18 -15.66 7.21 -3.82
C THR A 18 -14.27 7.74 -3.48
N ALA A 19 -13.76 7.49 -2.27
CA ALA A 19 -12.42 7.92 -1.85
C ALA A 19 -11.33 7.30 -2.74
N SER A 20 -10.50 8.12 -3.38
CA SER A 20 -9.48 7.70 -4.35
C SER A 20 -8.07 7.60 -3.79
N ASP A 21 -7.84 8.08 -2.58
CA ASP A 21 -6.54 8.20 -1.96
C ASP A 21 -6.60 8.00 -0.44
N LEU A 22 -5.50 7.55 0.16
CA LEU A 22 -5.44 7.27 1.60
C LEU A 22 -5.71 8.50 2.46
N LYS A 23 -5.41 9.70 1.94
CA LYS A 23 -5.64 10.96 2.66
C LYS A 23 -7.12 11.29 2.77
N SER A 24 -7.88 11.22 1.67
CA SER A 24 -9.35 11.40 1.73
C SER A 24 -10.02 10.32 2.57
N LEU A 25 -9.52 9.09 2.54
CA LEU A 25 -10.04 8.01 3.39
C LEU A 25 -9.87 8.33 4.89
N GLU A 26 -8.72 8.89 5.29
CA GLU A 26 -8.48 9.28 6.67
C GLU A 26 -9.37 10.46 7.10
N GLU A 27 -9.60 11.43 6.22
CA GLU A 27 -10.54 12.53 6.46
C GLU A 27 -11.97 12.01 6.69
N LEU A 28 -12.41 11.04 5.89
CA LEU A 28 -13.71 10.39 6.04
C LEU A 28 -13.80 9.56 7.33
N ARG A 29 -12.70 8.88 7.71
CA ARG A 29 -12.61 8.15 8.98
C ARG A 29 -12.78 9.09 10.17
N VAL A 30 -12.15 10.25 10.15
CA VAL A 30 -12.33 11.27 11.20
C VAL A 30 -13.76 11.82 11.22
N LEU A 31 -14.36 12.06 10.04
CA LEU A 31 -15.70 12.60 9.91
C LEU A 31 -16.79 11.66 10.45
N TYR A 32 -16.70 10.36 10.10
CA TYR A 32 -17.77 9.38 10.38
C TYR A 32 -17.49 8.46 11.58
N ALA A 33 -16.22 8.07 11.82
CA ALA A 33 -15.83 7.17 12.93
C ALA A 33 -15.06 7.88 14.06
N GLY A 34 -14.76 9.18 13.89
CA GLY A 34 -14.02 9.97 14.87
C GLY A 34 -14.74 10.18 16.20
N ARG A 35 -13.99 10.71 17.19
CA ARG A 35 -14.52 10.94 18.56
C ARG A 35 -15.70 11.92 18.64
N ARG A 36 -15.83 12.81 17.64
CA ARG A 36 -16.89 13.82 17.51
C ARG A 36 -17.81 13.55 16.31
N SER A 37 -17.88 12.31 15.82
CA SER A 37 -18.78 12.01 14.71
C SER A 37 -20.23 12.05 15.18
N ARG A 38 -21.16 12.40 14.26
CA ARG A 38 -22.61 12.34 14.51
C ARG A 38 -23.05 10.99 15.07
N LEU A 39 -22.41 9.91 14.61
CA LEU A 39 -22.70 8.55 15.07
C LEU A 39 -22.31 8.35 16.55
N ARG A 40 -21.17 8.92 16.98
CA ARG A 40 -20.78 8.92 18.40
C ARG A 40 -21.63 9.84 19.27
N GLU A 41 -22.09 10.97 18.75
CA GLU A 41 -23.03 11.85 19.45
C GLU A 41 -24.35 11.11 19.72
N ILE A 42 -24.88 10.41 18.72
CA ILE A 42 -26.07 9.56 18.86
C ILE A 42 -25.82 8.47 19.91
N LEU A 43 -24.68 7.77 19.85
CA LEU A 43 -24.31 6.74 20.84
C LEU A 43 -24.20 7.30 22.27
N SER A 44 -23.63 8.51 22.45
CA SER A 44 -23.54 9.17 23.75
C SER A 44 -24.90 9.65 24.27
N GLY A 45 -25.83 9.98 23.37
CA GLY A 45 -27.20 10.39 23.68
C GLY A 45 -28.13 9.22 24.06
N ILE A 46 -27.73 7.96 23.84
CA ILE A 46 -28.58 6.79 24.13
C ILE A 46 -29.00 6.72 25.61
N GLY A 47 -28.15 7.23 26.52
CA GLY A 47 -28.47 7.29 27.95
C GLY A 47 -29.72 8.12 28.28
N GLN A 48 -30.13 9.04 27.40
CA GLN A 48 -31.30 9.91 27.60
C GLN A 48 -32.60 9.31 27.02
N LEU A 49 -32.53 8.20 26.28
CA LEU A 49 -33.69 7.54 25.68
C LEU A 49 -34.49 6.72 26.69
N SER A 50 -35.76 6.48 26.36
CA SER A 50 -36.67 5.60 27.09
C SER A 50 -36.16 4.15 27.11
N ALA A 51 -36.53 3.36 28.13
CA ALA A 51 -36.05 1.98 28.30
C ALA A 51 -36.40 1.06 27.12
N GLU A 52 -37.49 1.36 26.41
CA GLU A 52 -37.98 0.59 25.25
C GLU A 52 -37.23 0.94 23.95
N GLU A 53 -36.77 2.17 23.78
CA GLU A 53 -36.09 2.63 22.56
C GLU A 53 -34.56 2.44 22.60
N ARG A 54 -33.97 2.39 23.80
CA ARG A 54 -32.53 2.18 24.01
C ARG A 54 -31.96 0.96 23.27
N PRO A 55 -32.58 -0.24 23.32
CA PRO A 55 -32.03 -1.43 22.66
C PRO A 55 -32.04 -1.29 21.14
N VAL A 56 -33.12 -0.75 20.57
CA VAL A 56 -33.30 -0.62 19.12
C VAL A 56 -32.30 0.37 18.53
N VAL A 57 -32.17 1.55 19.15
CA VAL A 57 -31.25 2.59 18.69
C VAL A 57 -29.78 2.18 18.89
N GLY A 58 -29.46 1.55 20.02
CA GLY A 58 -28.09 1.06 20.28
C GLY A 58 -27.66 -0.05 19.32
N GLN A 59 -28.56 -0.97 18.99
CA GLN A 59 -28.27 -2.03 18.04
C GLN A 59 -28.09 -1.50 16.62
N ALA A 60 -28.92 -0.54 16.19
CA ALA A 60 -28.79 0.14 14.91
C ALA A 60 -27.47 0.94 14.80
N ALA A 61 -27.15 1.74 15.82
CA ALA A 61 -25.91 2.53 15.82
C ALA A 61 -24.66 1.64 15.85
N GLY A 62 -24.65 0.59 16.68
CA GLY A 62 -23.53 -0.36 16.72
C GLY A 62 -23.39 -1.19 15.45
N LYS A 63 -24.50 -1.48 14.74
CA LYS A 63 -24.46 -2.10 13.42
C LYS A 63 -23.86 -1.16 12.38
N ALA A 64 -24.35 0.08 12.30
CA ALA A 64 -23.84 1.09 11.39
C ALA A 64 -22.34 1.38 11.61
N GLN A 65 -21.90 1.47 12.86
CA GLN A 65 -20.47 1.65 13.20
C GLN A 65 -19.61 0.52 12.63
N ARG A 66 -20.02 -0.75 12.85
CA ARG A 66 -19.30 -1.92 12.33
C ARG A 66 -19.25 -1.97 10.81
N GLU A 67 -20.34 -1.59 10.15
CA GLU A 67 -20.41 -1.56 8.68
C GLU A 67 -19.51 -0.46 8.10
N ILE A 68 -19.48 0.71 8.74
CA ILE A 68 -18.57 1.81 8.36
C ILE A 68 -17.11 1.42 8.59
N ASP A 69 -16.77 0.86 9.74
CA ASP A 69 -15.41 0.42 10.06
C ASP A 69 -14.94 -0.65 9.06
N SER A 70 -15.81 -1.64 8.75
CA SER A 70 -15.50 -2.66 7.74
C SER A 70 -15.31 -2.08 6.33
N ALA A 71 -16.11 -1.08 5.95
CA ALA A 71 -15.98 -0.43 4.65
C ALA A 71 -14.66 0.37 4.56
N LEU A 72 -14.28 1.07 5.63
CA LEU A 72 -13.01 1.79 5.72
C LEU A 72 -11.82 0.83 5.56
N ASP A 73 -11.81 -0.27 6.33
CA ASP A 73 -10.72 -1.25 6.28
C ASP A 73 -10.60 -1.88 4.89
N LYS A 74 -11.73 -2.26 4.26
CA LYS A 74 -11.74 -2.80 2.88
C LYS A 74 -11.21 -1.81 1.87
N ARG A 75 -11.62 -0.53 1.97
CA ARG A 75 -11.15 0.50 1.04
C ARG A 75 -9.68 0.82 1.23
N GLN A 76 -9.21 0.83 2.48
CA GLN A 76 -7.81 1.03 2.81
C GLN A 76 -6.93 -0.05 2.18
N LEU A 77 -7.30 -1.33 2.35
CA LEU A 77 -6.58 -2.45 1.74
C LEU A 77 -6.57 -2.34 0.21
N ALA A 78 -7.72 -2.04 -0.41
CA ALA A 78 -7.80 -1.88 -1.85
C ALA A 78 -6.90 -0.75 -2.39
N LEU A 79 -6.80 0.37 -1.67
CA LEU A 79 -5.92 1.48 -2.06
C LEU A 79 -4.43 1.16 -1.83
N GLN A 80 -4.10 0.38 -0.79
CA GLN A 80 -2.74 -0.09 -0.53
C GLN A 80 -2.28 -1.07 -1.61
N ASP A 81 -3.09 -2.08 -1.94
CA ASP A 81 -2.79 -3.05 -3.01
C ASP A 81 -2.56 -2.35 -4.36
N LEU A 82 -3.36 -1.32 -4.65
CA LEU A 82 -3.24 -0.55 -5.90
C LEU A 82 -1.95 0.28 -5.95
N ALA A 83 -1.50 0.80 -4.80
CA ALA A 83 -0.22 1.49 -4.68
C ALA A 83 0.96 0.53 -4.83
N GLU A 84 0.90 -0.66 -4.22
CA GLU A 84 1.95 -1.69 -4.36
C GLU A 84 2.07 -2.21 -5.80
N GLN A 85 0.95 -2.39 -6.50
CA GLN A 85 0.97 -2.77 -7.92
C GLN A 85 1.58 -1.69 -8.81
N ALA A 86 1.37 -0.42 -8.49
CA ALA A 86 1.97 0.70 -9.23
C ALA A 86 3.50 0.78 -9.03
N ASP A 87 4.00 0.39 -7.86
CA ASP A 87 5.42 0.36 -7.53
C ASP A 87 6.12 -0.97 -7.89
N ALA A 88 5.43 -1.89 -8.59
CA ALA A 88 6.01 -3.15 -9.03
C ALA A 88 7.14 -2.92 -10.05
N LEU A 89 8.39 -2.99 -9.57
CA LEU A 89 9.58 -2.80 -10.37
C LEU A 89 9.90 -4.07 -11.19
N ASP A 90 10.10 -3.92 -12.51
CA ASP A 90 10.59 -5.02 -13.34
C ASP A 90 12.08 -5.29 -13.06
N VAL A 91 12.34 -6.38 -12.35
CA VAL A 91 13.68 -6.84 -11.95
C VAL A 91 14.54 -7.36 -13.11
N THR A 92 13.96 -7.55 -14.31
CA THR A 92 14.69 -8.01 -15.50
C THR A 92 15.32 -6.88 -16.31
N LEU A 93 14.94 -5.64 -16.03
CA LEU A 93 15.50 -4.47 -16.71
C LEU A 93 17.02 -4.39 -16.50
N PRO A 94 17.80 -4.13 -17.57
CA PRO A 94 19.23 -3.95 -17.44
C PRO A 94 19.52 -2.72 -16.58
N GLY A 95 20.15 -2.94 -15.42
CA GLY A 95 20.59 -1.86 -14.54
C GLY A 95 21.63 -0.94 -15.19
N ARG A 96 21.93 0.18 -14.52
CA ARG A 96 22.99 1.11 -14.95
C ARG A 96 24.35 0.41 -14.86
N ARG A 97 24.94 0.07 -15.99
CA ARG A 97 26.25 -0.59 -16.08
C ARG A 97 27.36 0.42 -16.37
N GLY A 98 28.47 0.32 -15.64
CA GLY A 98 29.72 1.00 -16.01
C GLY A 98 30.32 0.39 -17.28
N HIS A 99 31.17 1.15 -17.98
CA HIS A 99 31.92 0.63 -19.11
C HIS A 99 32.94 -0.41 -18.62
N ARG A 100 32.83 -1.65 -19.11
CA ARG A 100 33.91 -2.64 -18.97
C ARG A 100 34.88 -2.46 -20.13
N GLY A 101 36.13 -2.13 -19.82
CA GLY A 101 37.22 -2.16 -20.79
C GLY A 101 37.48 -3.57 -21.31
N ARG A 102 38.21 -3.67 -22.42
CA ARG A 102 38.74 -4.92 -22.98
C ARG A 102 40.24 -4.78 -23.17
N LYS A 103 40.97 -5.90 -23.07
CA LYS A 103 42.39 -5.93 -23.47
C LYS A 103 42.49 -5.61 -24.97
N HIS A 104 43.56 -4.94 -25.37
CA HIS A 104 43.85 -4.73 -26.78
C HIS A 104 44.09 -6.09 -27.47
N PRO A 105 43.66 -6.30 -28.73
CA PRO A 105 43.82 -7.58 -29.42
C PRO A 105 45.27 -8.08 -29.46
N LEU A 106 46.24 -7.18 -29.63
CA LEU A 106 47.66 -7.54 -29.58
C LEU A 106 48.06 -8.07 -28.20
N THR A 107 47.65 -7.42 -27.11
CA THR A 107 47.93 -7.90 -25.75
C THR A 107 47.27 -9.24 -25.49
N ALA A 108 46.02 -9.43 -25.94
CA ALA A 108 45.33 -10.71 -25.80
C ALA A 108 46.05 -11.85 -26.56
N MET A 109 46.54 -11.57 -27.78
CA MET A 109 47.32 -12.53 -28.57
C MET A 109 48.69 -12.82 -27.95
N THR A 110 49.39 -11.80 -27.45
CA THR A 110 50.65 -11.98 -26.75
C THR A 110 50.46 -12.84 -25.50
N ASP A 111 49.44 -12.55 -24.69
CA ASP A 111 49.11 -13.35 -23.50
C ASP A 111 48.83 -14.81 -23.88
N GLU A 112 48.04 -15.05 -24.94
CA GLU A 112 47.70 -16.39 -25.42
C GLU A 112 48.95 -17.16 -25.90
N LEU A 113 49.83 -16.52 -26.69
CA LEU A 113 51.08 -17.12 -27.15
C LEU A 113 52.04 -17.40 -25.99
N VAL A 114 52.13 -16.48 -25.03
CA VAL A 114 52.94 -16.65 -23.83
C VAL A 114 52.44 -17.83 -23.01
N ASP A 115 51.13 -17.98 -22.85
CA ASP A 115 50.54 -19.10 -22.11
C ASP A 115 50.84 -20.45 -22.78
N VAL A 116 50.78 -20.51 -24.12
CA VAL A 116 51.16 -21.70 -24.89
C VAL A 116 52.65 -22.04 -24.68
N LEU A 117 53.55 -21.06 -24.82
CA LEU A 117 54.99 -21.29 -24.67
C LEU A 117 55.39 -21.64 -23.23
N ARG A 118 54.73 -21.03 -22.24
CA ARG A 118 54.89 -21.40 -20.83
C ARG A 118 54.51 -22.85 -20.58
N SER A 119 53.44 -23.35 -21.20
CA SER A 119 53.05 -24.78 -21.09
C SER A 119 54.12 -25.73 -21.64
N MET A 120 54.97 -25.24 -22.55
CA MET A 120 56.11 -25.98 -23.12
C MET A 120 57.41 -25.84 -22.31
N GLY A 121 57.39 -25.11 -21.19
CA GLY A 121 58.54 -24.92 -20.31
C GLY A 121 59.43 -23.71 -20.63
N PHE A 122 58.97 -22.80 -21.50
CA PHE A 122 59.69 -21.55 -21.79
C PHE A 122 59.41 -20.49 -20.72
N ALA A 123 60.43 -19.68 -20.41
CA ALA A 123 60.32 -18.53 -19.52
C ALA A 123 60.17 -17.23 -20.33
N VAL A 124 59.42 -16.27 -19.79
CA VAL A 124 59.26 -14.93 -20.37
C VAL A 124 60.38 -14.03 -19.86
N ALA A 125 61.09 -13.37 -20.77
CA ALA A 125 62.05 -12.30 -20.46
C ALA A 125 61.56 -11.00 -21.10
N ASP A 126 61.68 -9.88 -20.38
CA ASP A 126 61.29 -8.55 -20.82
C ASP A 126 62.51 -7.62 -20.71
N GLY A 127 62.68 -6.68 -21.63
CA GLY A 127 63.90 -5.85 -21.75
C GLY A 127 63.73 -4.59 -22.58
#